data_AF-A0A0N0ANA7-F1
#
_entry.id   AF-A0A0N0ANA7-F1
#
_cell.length_a   1.000
_cell.length_b   1.000
_cell.length_c   1.000
_cell.angle_alpha   90.00
_cell.angle_beta   90.00
_cell.angle_gamma   90.00
#
_symmetry.space_group_name_H-M   'P 1'
#
loop_
_entity.id
_entity.type
_entity.pdbx_description
1 polymer ?
#
loop_
_entity_poly.entity_id
_entity_poly.type
_entity_poly.pdbx_seq_one_letter_code
_entity_poly.pdbx_strand_id
1 'polypeptide(L)'
;MRELRLPTIGRLAAAARGAADALARPTLWPTRRGRWQPAPRAARRLATGRLRVTVVALEPNSFVPEPAPRPGRSRGLEVLHLVGGRAHLISSGTDGQMRSAAELTHGRTRVVGGSGSGSGSGHHYLVNTGDEVAVVVRVSA
;
A
#
# COMPACT_ATOMS: atom_id res chain seq x y z
N MET A 1 -13.07 -19.73 -22.93
CA MET A 1 -12.30 -18.63 -22.31
C MET A 1 -12.49 -18.69 -20.80
N ARG A 2 -11.43 -18.73 -19.99
CA ARG A 2 -11.56 -18.69 -18.52
C ARG A 2 -11.79 -17.24 -18.09
N GLU A 3 -13.00 -16.94 -17.65
CA GLU A 3 -13.32 -15.68 -16.99
C GLU A 3 -12.46 -15.56 -15.72
N LEU A 4 -11.45 -14.68 -15.76
CA LEU A 4 -10.58 -14.43 -14.62
C LEU A 4 -11.35 -13.54 -13.64
N ARG A 5 -11.99 -14.15 -12.64
CA ARG A 5 -12.63 -13.40 -11.55
C ARG A 5 -11.62 -12.49 -10.87
N LEU A 6 -11.94 -11.20 -10.79
CA LEU A 6 -11.15 -10.23 -10.04
C LEU A 6 -11.06 -10.68 -8.57
N PRO A 7 -9.89 -10.50 -7.92
CA PRO A 7 -9.75 -10.85 -6.52
C PRO A 7 -10.63 -9.95 -5.65
N THR A 8 -11.24 -10.54 -4.62
CA THR A 8 -12.08 -9.80 -3.67
C THR A 8 -11.23 -8.93 -2.74
N ILE A 9 -11.82 -7.89 -2.15
CA ILE A 9 -11.17 -7.06 -1.11
C ILE A 9 -10.66 -7.93 0.04
N GLY A 10 -11.46 -8.93 0.48
CA GLY A 10 -11.06 -9.87 1.53
C GLY A 10 -9.79 -10.65 1.17
N ARG A 11 -9.62 -11.05 -0.09
CA ARG A 11 -8.39 -11.71 -0.56
C ARG A 11 -7.19 -10.78 -0.54
N LEU A 12 -7.35 -9.51 -0.92
CA LEU A 12 -6.28 -8.51 -0.84
C LEU A 12 -5.90 -8.26 0.62
N ALA A 13 -6.89 -8.10 1.51
CA ALA A 13 -6.67 -7.86 2.92
C ALA A 13 -5.98 -9.04 3.62
N ALA A 14 -6.35 -10.28 3.29
CA ALA A 14 -5.69 -11.47 3.80
C ALA A 14 -4.22 -11.54 3.35
N ALA A 15 -3.95 -11.25 2.06
CA ALA A 15 -2.58 -11.20 1.56
C ALA A 15 -1.76 -10.09 2.21
N ALA A 16 -2.36 -8.92 2.46
CA ALA A 16 -1.69 -7.80 3.12
C ALA A 16 -1.36 -8.12 4.58
N ARG A 17 -2.29 -8.74 5.32
CA ARG A 17 -2.07 -9.21 6.68
C ARG A 17 -0.94 -10.24 6.74
N GLY A 18 -1.00 -11.29 5.91
CA GLY A 18 0.07 -12.30 5.89
C GLY A 18 1.43 -11.71 5.54
N ALA A 19 1.48 -10.80 4.54
CA ALA A 19 2.71 -10.09 4.20
C ALA A 19 3.25 -9.23 5.36
N ALA A 20 2.36 -8.59 6.13
CA ALA A 20 2.73 -7.84 7.33
C ALA A 20 3.27 -8.75 8.43
N ASP A 21 2.65 -9.91 8.67
CA ASP A 21 3.13 -10.90 9.65
C ASP A 21 4.54 -11.39 9.30
N ALA A 22 4.80 -11.63 8.01
CA ALA A 22 6.15 -11.98 7.54
C ALA A 22 7.16 -10.84 7.75
N LEU A 23 6.72 -9.59 7.70
CA LEU A 23 7.53 -8.39 7.90
C LEU A 23 7.58 -7.91 9.36
N ALA A 24 6.90 -8.59 10.29
CA ALA A 24 7.00 -8.29 11.72
C ALA A 24 8.45 -8.45 12.24
N ARG A 25 9.31 -9.16 11.50
CA ARG A 25 10.75 -9.25 11.74
C ARG A 25 11.47 -8.04 11.12
N PRO A 26 12.10 -7.15 11.90
CA PRO A 26 12.77 -5.96 11.37
C PRO A 26 13.89 -6.25 10.37
N THR A 27 14.51 -7.43 10.43
CA THR A 27 15.54 -7.88 9.47
C THR A 27 15.04 -8.04 8.03
N LEU A 28 13.72 -8.12 7.84
CA LEU A 28 13.09 -8.20 6.52
C LEU A 28 12.59 -6.84 6.01
N TRP A 29 12.82 -5.77 6.78
CA TRP A 29 12.39 -4.44 6.37
C TRP A 29 13.19 -3.92 5.16
N PRO A 30 12.56 -3.10 4.31
CA PRO A 30 13.22 -2.42 3.21
C PRO A 30 14.46 -1.64 3.64
N THR A 31 15.63 -1.97 3.12
CA THR A 31 16.85 -1.18 3.35
C THR A 31 16.78 0.19 2.66
N ARG A 32 16.15 0.27 1.48
CA ARG A 32 15.89 1.53 0.79
C ARG A 32 14.61 2.17 1.35
N ARG A 33 14.77 3.33 1.97
CA ARG A 33 13.68 4.12 2.56
C ARG A 33 13.09 5.10 1.56
N GLY A 34 11.86 5.55 1.79
CA GLY A 34 11.19 6.57 0.99
C GLY A 34 10.79 6.13 -0.42
N ARG A 35 10.90 4.84 -0.76
CA ARG A 35 10.56 4.33 -2.09
C ARG A 35 9.85 2.98 -2.01
N TRP A 36 8.77 2.87 -2.79
CA TRP A 36 8.10 1.60 -3.00
C TRP A 36 9.01 0.58 -3.69
N GLN A 37 9.04 -0.63 -3.14
CA GLN A 37 9.81 -1.73 -3.70
C GLN A 37 9.06 -3.05 -3.60
N PRO A 38 9.41 -4.07 -4.40
CA PRO A 38 8.87 -5.41 -4.23
C PRO A 38 9.12 -5.91 -2.80
N ALA A 39 8.11 -6.51 -2.18
CA ALA A 39 8.29 -7.11 -0.87
C ALA A 39 9.28 -8.31 -0.92
N PRO A 40 9.95 -8.63 0.20
CA PRO A 40 10.78 -9.83 0.31
C PRO A 40 10.01 -11.09 -0.10
N ARG A 41 10.74 -12.12 -0.54
CA ARG A 41 10.12 -13.37 -1.03
C ARG A 41 9.21 -14.02 0.02
N ALA A 42 9.56 -13.94 1.30
CA ALA A 42 8.76 -14.44 2.41
C ALA A 42 7.35 -13.82 2.43
N ALA A 43 7.26 -12.48 2.36
CA ALA A 43 5.99 -11.76 2.32
C ALA A 43 5.22 -11.99 1.01
N ARG A 44 5.91 -12.09 -0.14
CA ARG A 44 5.26 -12.31 -1.43
C ARG A 44 4.60 -13.67 -1.59
N ARG A 45 5.15 -14.73 -0.99
CA ARG A 45 4.61 -16.09 -1.11
C ARG A 45 3.21 -16.25 -0.51
N LEU A 46 2.82 -15.35 0.40
CA LEU A 46 1.51 -15.35 1.05
C LEU A 46 0.42 -14.72 0.16
N ALA A 47 0.81 -14.02 -0.90
CA ALA A 47 -0.10 -13.57 -1.93
C ALA A 47 -0.22 -14.63 -3.04
N THR A 48 -1.44 -15.11 -3.29
CA THR A 48 -1.70 -16.11 -4.34
C THR A 48 -2.22 -15.45 -5.62
N GLY A 49 -1.95 -16.06 -6.78
CA GLY A 49 -2.45 -15.60 -8.08
C GLY A 49 -1.70 -14.37 -8.61
N ARG A 50 -2.43 -13.43 -9.22
CA ARG A 50 -1.84 -12.24 -9.89
C ARG A 50 -1.60 -11.04 -8.97
N LEU A 51 -1.73 -11.22 -7.65
CA LEU A 51 -1.54 -10.15 -6.68
C LEU A 51 -0.08 -9.68 -6.64
N ARG A 52 0.11 -8.36 -6.58
CA ARG A 52 1.41 -7.74 -6.38
C ARG A 52 1.52 -7.22 -4.96
N VAL A 53 2.61 -7.60 -4.28
CA VAL A 53 2.94 -7.10 -2.94
C VAL A 53 4.16 -6.19 -3.04
N THR A 54 3.97 -4.94 -2.65
CA THR A 54 5.03 -3.94 -2.51
C THR A 54 5.08 -3.46 -1.07
N VAL A 55 6.22 -2.93 -0.67
CA VAL A 55 6.46 -2.43 0.68
C VAL A 55 7.23 -1.12 0.58
N VAL A 56 7.03 -0.24 1.55
CA VAL A 56 7.86 0.94 1.77
C VAL A 56 8.21 1.04 3.25
N ALA A 57 9.40 1.53 3.53
CA ALA A 57 9.78 1.99 4.85
C ALA A 57 10.05 3.49 4.78
N LEU A 58 9.50 4.24 5.73
CA LEU A 58 9.54 5.69 5.81
C LEU A 58 10.27 6.10 7.07
N GLU A 59 11.30 6.92 6.93
CA GLU A 59 11.94 7.60 8.07
C GLU A 59 10.95 8.56 8.75
N PRO A 60 11.17 8.95 10.01
CA PRO A 60 10.35 9.94 10.69
C PRO A 60 10.17 11.21 9.86
N ASN A 61 8.95 11.74 9.81
CA ASN A 61 8.57 12.93 9.04
C ASN A 61 8.75 12.84 7.51
N SER A 62 9.06 11.64 6.98
CA SER A 62 9.14 11.44 5.53
C SER A 62 7.80 11.05 4.93
N PHE A 63 7.69 11.26 3.62
CA PHE A 63 6.50 10.91 2.86
C PHE A 63 6.87 10.25 1.52
N VAL A 64 5.92 9.51 0.96
CA VAL A 64 6.05 8.91 -0.37
C VAL A 64 4.70 8.98 -1.09
N PRO A 65 4.66 9.36 -2.37
CA PRO A 65 3.45 9.20 -3.17
C PRO A 65 3.13 7.71 -3.36
N GLU A 66 1.85 7.36 -3.53
CA GLU A 66 1.49 6.02 -3.97
C GLU A 66 2.12 5.72 -5.35
N PRO A 67 2.42 4.44 -5.65
CA PRO A 67 2.96 4.07 -6.95
C PRO A 67 1.95 4.46 -8.04
N ALA A 68 2.41 5.19 -9.05
CA ALA A 68 1.56 5.54 -10.18
C ALA A 68 0.97 4.26 -10.84
N PRO A 69 -0.32 4.27 -11.20
CA PRO A 69 -0.91 3.18 -11.97
C PRO A 69 -0.16 3.03 -13.29
N ARG A 70 0.10 1.79 -13.72
CA ARG A 70 0.74 1.55 -15.01
C ARG A 70 -0.26 1.81 -16.14
N PRO A 71 0.13 2.52 -17.22
CA PRO A 71 -0.72 2.71 -18.38
C PRO A 71 -1.13 1.35 -18.97
N GLY A 72 -2.43 1.19 -19.27
CA GLY A 72 -2.98 -0.03 -19.88
C GLY A 72 -3.43 -1.14 -18.92
N ARG A 73 -3.31 -0.99 -17.59
CA ARG A 73 -3.94 -1.92 -16.63
C ARG A 73 -5.24 -1.35 -16.08
N SER A 74 -6.32 -2.09 -16.32
CA SER A 74 -7.64 -1.84 -15.72
C SER A 74 -7.57 -1.85 -14.20
N ARG A 75 -8.02 -0.73 -13.61
CA ARG A 75 -8.71 -0.58 -12.31
C ARG A 75 -8.51 -1.76 -11.34
N GLY A 76 -7.41 -1.72 -10.59
CA GLY A 76 -7.16 -2.66 -9.50
C GLY A 76 -7.68 -2.11 -8.17
N LEU A 77 -8.33 -2.96 -7.38
CA LEU A 77 -8.46 -2.70 -5.94
C LEU A 77 -7.07 -2.72 -5.32
N GLU A 78 -6.85 -1.84 -4.36
CA GLU A 78 -5.60 -1.77 -3.62
C GLU A 78 -5.89 -1.67 -2.13
N VAL A 79 -4.98 -2.24 -1.34
CA VAL A 79 -5.05 -2.14 0.11
C VAL A 79 -3.68 -1.83 0.68
N LEU A 80 -3.69 -1.09 1.79
CA LEU A 80 -2.55 -0.77 2.61
C LEU A 80 -2.68 -1.44 3.97
N HIS A 81 -1.57 -1.90 4.52
CA HIS A 81 -1.51 -2.46 5.87
C HIS A 81 -0.24 -1.97 6.57
N LEU A 82 -0.39 -1.44 7.78
CA LEU A 82 0.73 -1.00 8.60
C LEU A 82 1.39 -2.22 9.26
N VAL A 83 2.71 -2.32 9.14
CA VAL A 83 3.52 -3.36 9.78
C VAL A 83 4.12 -2.87 11.10
N GLY A 84 4.59 -1.62 11.11
CA GLY A 84 5.38 -1.03 12.20
C GLY A 84 5.36 0.50 12.12
N GLY A 85 5.60 1.18 13.24
CA GLY A 85 5.63 2.65 13.33
C GLY A 85 4.23 3.29 13.27
N ARG A 86 4.13 4.48 12.68
CA ARG A 86 2.89 5.24 12.52
C ARG A 86 2.84 5.90 11.14
N ALA A 87 1.75 5.75 10.41
CA ALA A 87 1.62 6.36 9.09
C ALA A 87 0.20 6.86 8.83
N HIS A 88 0.10 7.95 8.08
CA HIS A 88 -1.14 8.53 7.60
C HIS A 88 -1.21 8.43 6.09
N LEU A 89 -2.39 8.09 5.57
CA LEU A 89 -2.74 8.23 4.18
C LEU A 89 -3.41 9.59 3.98
N ILE A 90 -2.79 10.42 3.16
CA ILE A 90 -3.31 11.70 2.71
C ILE A 90 -3.84 11.52 1.29
N SER A 91 -5.11 11.86 1.07
CA SER A 91 -5.66 12.01 -0.28
C SER A 91 -5.80 13.48 -0.61
N SER A 92 -5.21 13.91 -1.72
CA SER A 92 -5.38 15.26 -2.27
C SER A 92 -6.17 15.20 -3.58
N GLY A 93 -6.87 16.27 -3.94
CA GLY A 93 -7.45 16.42 -5.27
C GLY A 93 -6.39 16.69 -6.34
N THR A 94 -6.84 16.79 -7.58
CA THR A 94 -6.02 17.20 -8.74
C THR A 94 -5.64 18.69 -8.69
N ASP A 95 -6.36 19.46 -7.88
CA ASP A 95 -6.09 20.85 -7.50
C ASP A 95 -5.01 20.98 -6.40
N GLY A 96 -4.47 19.85 -5.92
CA GLY A 96 -3.51 19.81 -4.83
C GLY A 96 -4.11 20.00 -3.44
N GLN A 97 -5.43 20.25 -3.34
CA GLN A 97 -6.09 20.46 -2.05
C GLN A 97 -6.25 19.13 -1.31
N MET A 98 -5.94 19.11 -0.01
CA MET A 98 -6.15 17.94 0.81
C MET A 98 -7.66 17.64 0.94
N ARG A 99 -8.04 16.41 0.60
CA ARG A 99 -9.43 15.93 0.68
C ARG A 99 -9.68 15.06 1.90
N SER A 100 -8.67 14.28 2.31
CA SER A 100 -8.74 13.52 3.55
C SER A 100 -7.37 13.18 4.09
N ALA A 101 -7.31 12.96 5.40
CA ALA A 101 -6.18 12.42 6.12
C ALA A 101 -6.69 11.29 7.02
N ALA A 102 -6.11 10.09 6.91
CA ALA A 102 -6.52 8.94 7.69
C ALA A 102 -5.31 8.20 8.24
N GLU A 103 -5.28 7.95 9.54
CA GLU A 103 -4.27 7.11 10.16
C GLU A 103 -4.41 5.65 9.69
N LEU A 104 -3.28 4.99 9.41
CA LEU A 104 -3.23 3.55 9.22
C LEU A 104 -3.11 2.89 10.59
N THR A 105 -4.20 2.32 11.09
CA THR A 105 -4.19 1.63 12.39
C THR A 105 -3.53 0.26 12.30
N HIS A 106 -2.70 -0.08 13.28
CA HIS A 106 -2.15 -1.43 13.45
C HIS A 106 -3.22 -2.52 13.40
N GLY A 107 -2.93 -3.62 12.70
CA GLY A 107 -3.84 -4.75 12.52
C GLY A 107 -5.05 -4.51 11.60
N ARG A 108 -5.24 -3.27 11.12
CA ARG A 108 -6.31 -2.91 10.18
C ARG A 108 -5.76 -2.71 8.77
N THR A 109 -6.52 -3.20 7.80
CA THR A 109 -6.24 -2.99 6.38
C THR A 109 -7.07 -1.83 5.88
N ARG A 110 -6.41 -0.82 5.29
CA ARG A 110 -7.06 0.31 4.63
C ARG A 110 -7.27 -0.02 3.16
N VAL A 111 -8.51 0.07 2.68
CA VAL A 111 -8.80 -0.03 1.25
C VAL A 111 -8.56 1.33 0.60
N VAL A 112 -7.84 1.32 -0.52
CA VAL A 112 -7.58 2.50 -1.33
C VAL A 112 -8.34 2.33 -2.65
N GLY A 113 -9.18 3.31 -2.99
CA GLY A 113 -9.88 3.30 -4.26
C GLY A 113 -8.88 3.36 -5.42
N GLY A 114 -9.10 2.56 -6.47
CA GLY A 114 -8.23 2.60 -7.64
C GLY A 114 -8.19 3.99 -8.25
N SER A 115 -6.99 4.55 -8.44
CA SER A 115 -6.75 5.84 -9.07
C SER A 115 -7.18 5.79 -10.54
N GLY A 116 -8.46 6.08 -10.80
CA GLY A 116 -9.06 6.00 -12.13
C GLY A 116 -8.84 7.27 -12.95
N SER A 117 -8.52 7.13 -14.22
CA SER A 117 -8.39 8.20 -15.22
C SER A 117 -9.71 8.93 -15.57
N GLY A 118 -10.66 9.04 -14.63
CA GLY A 118 -11.63 10.12 -14.69
C GLY A 118 -10.93 11.40 -14.26
N SER A 119 -11.32 12.55 -14.81
CA SER A 119 -10.72 13.89 -14.66
C SER A 119 -10.55 14.42 -13.21
N GLY A 120 -10.63 13.58 -12.17
CA GLY A 120 -10.55 13.95 -10.76
C GLY A 120 -9.93 12.89 -9.84
N SER A 121 -9.14 11.92 -10.36
CA SER A 121 -8.37 11.04 -9.48
C SER A 121 -7.25 11.82 -8.83
N GLY A 122 -7.48 12.13 -7.57
CA GLY A 122 -6.53 12.74 -6.67
C GLY A 122 -5.22 11.98 -6.52
N HIS A 123 -4.29 12.57 -5.78
CA HIS A 123 -3.04 11.92 -5.39
C HIS A 123 -3.17 11.33 -4.00
N HIS A 124 -2.45 10.24 -3.77
CA HIS A 124 -2.32 9.64 -2.44
C HIS A 124 -0.88 9.72 -2.00
N TYR A 125 -0.69 10.09 -0.74
CA TYR A 125 0.60 10.16 -0.09
C TYR A 125 0.54 9.37 1.21
N LEU A 126 1.56 8.56 1.46
CA LEU A 126 1.83 8.03 2.79
C LEU A 126 2.82 8.94 3.49
N VAL A 127 2.50 9.33 4.70
CA VAL A 127 3.31 10.20 5.54
C VAL A 127 3.59 9.48 6.85
N ASN A 128 4.86 9.36 7.23
CA ASN A 128 5.23 8.94 8.57
C ASN A 128 5.16 10.14 9.50
N THR A 129 4.21 10.13 10.43
CA THR A 129 4.01 11.17 11.44
C THR A 129 4.48 10.74 12.83
N GLY A 130 5.18 9.61 12.92
CA GLY A 130 5.81 9.11 14.13
C GLY A 130 7.29 9.49 14.22
N ASP A 131 7.89 9.07 15.33
CA ASP A 131 9.31 9.19 15.68
C ASP A 131 10.14 7.94 15.32
N GLU A 132 9.48 6.85 14.96
CA GLU A 132 10.08 5.61 14.49
C GLU A 132 9.90 5.41 12.98
N VAL A 133 10.67 4.48 12.39
CA VAL A 133 10.46 4.07 11.00
C VAL A 133 9.09 3.41 10.83
N ALA A 134 8.27 3.94 9.92
CA ALA A 134 7.00 3.35 9.55
C ALA A 134 7.16 2.40 8.37
N VAL A 135 6.63 1.18 8.47
CA VAL A 135 6.67 0.18 7.40
C VAL A 135 5.26 -0.16 6.96
N VAL A 136 4.98 0.02 5.68
CA VAL A 136 3.65 -0.19 5.10
C VAL A 136 3.73 -1.16 3.93
N VAL A 137 2.84 -2.14 3.93
CA VAL A 137 2.62 -3.06 2.82
C VAL A 137 1.48 -2.56 1.96
N ARG A 138 1.65 -2.65 0.64
CA ARG A 138 0.63 -2.43 -0.37
C ARG A 138 0.39 -3.71 -1.16
N VAL A 139 -0.87 -4.11 -1.28
CA VAL A 139 -1.29 -5.23 -2.15
C VAL A 139 -2.25 -4.72 -3.21
N SER A 140 -1.97 -5.03 -4.48
CA SER A 140 -2.81 -4.67 -5.62
C SER A 140 -3.08 -5.88 -6.53
N ALA A 141 -4.20 -5.85 -7.25
CA ALA A 141 -4.57 -6.85 -8.25
C ALA A 141 -3.85 -6.66 -9.61
#